data_AF-A0AAW1TVN6-F1
#
_entry.id   AF-A0AAW1TVN6-F1
#
_cell.length_a   1.000
_cell.length_b   1.000
_cell.length_c   1.000
_cell.angle_alpha   90.00
_cell.angle_beta   90.00
_cell.angle_gamma   90.00
#
_symmetry.space_group_name_H-M   'P 1'
#
loop_
_entity.id
_entity.type
_entity.pdbx_description
1 polymer ?
#
loop_
_entity_poly.entity_id
_entity_poly.type
_entity_poly.pdbx_seq_one_letter_code
_entity_poly.pdbx_strand_id
1 'polypeptide(L)'
;MAKLQFKFTIRSGQDGKSNVYALTSISTQDHKTHDNPEDSQTVGLHKELIKTPAFAKVKNSLKKGHQVRTVWITMTPELLKVYVDEDGNKQFGDQFLEEIQDTEYSKQKNKVL
;
A
#
# COMPACT_ATOMS: atom_id res chain seq x y z
N MET A 1 -11.67 15.90 3.46
CA MET A 1 -11.76 14.61 2.75
C MET A 1 -10.65 13.72 3.25
N ALA A 2 -10.98 12.50 3.69
CA ALA A 2 -9.97 11.53 4.12
C ALA A 2 -9.14 11.08 2.90
N LYS A 3 -7.83 10.91 3.09
CA LYS A 3 -6.93 10.35 2.08
C LYS A 3 -5.96 9.38 2.75
N LEU A 4 -5.61 8.32 2.03
CA LEU A 4 -4.58 7.38 2.42
C LEU A 4 -3.49 7.36 1.35
N GLN A 5 -2.28 7.05 1.79
CA GLN A 5 -1.12 6.91 0.94
C GLN A 5 -0.88 5.42 0.68
N PHE A 6 -0.81 5.01 -0.58
CA PHE A 6 -0.64 3.61 -0.97
C PHE A 6 0.75 3.41 -1.54
N LYS A 7 1.48 2.42 -1.03
CA LYS A 7 2.82 2.04 -1.49
C LYS A 7 2.76 0.80 -2.37
N PHE A 8 3.11 0.97 -3.64
CA PHE A 8 3.10 -0.07 -4.65
C PHE A 8 4.51 -0.46 -5.07
N THR A 9 4.68 -1.73 -5.42
CA THR A 9 5.89 -2.27 -6.07
C THR A 9 5.51 -3.30 -7.13
N ILE A 10 6.49 -3.72 -7.93
CA ILE A 10 6.38 -4.88 -8.82
C ILE A 10 7.20 -6.02 -8.22
N ARG A 11 6.56 -7.17 -8.00
CA ARG A 11 7.20 -8.42 -7.58
C ARG A 11 7.05 -9.49 -8.67
N SER A 12 7.92 -10.48 -8.63
CA SER A 12 7.72 -11.72 -9.40
C SER A 12 6.48 -12.43 -8.88
N GLY A 13 5.61 -12.87 -9.78
CA GLY A 13 4.50 -13.76 -9.46
C GLY A 13 5.01 -15.13 -8.98
N GLN A 14 4.11 -15.92 -8.41
CA GLN A 14 4.43 -17.27 -7.93
C GLN A 14 4.95 -18.21 -9.04
N ASP A 15 4.65 -17.90 -10.30
CA ASP A 15 5.14 -18.62 -11.48
C ASP A 15 6.60 -18.29 -11.88
N GLY A 16 7.21 -17.28 -11.23
CA GLY A 16 8.55 -16.77 -11.52
C GLY A 16 8.71 -16.09 -12.88
N LYS A 17 7.64 -15.96 -13.66
CA LYS A 17 7.66 -15.46 -15.05
C LYS A 17 6.89 -14.16 -15.20
N SER A 18 5.80 -14.03 -14.45
CA SER A 18 4.92 -12.87 -14.49
C SER A 18 5.37 -11.81 -13.49
N ASN A 19 5.17 -10.55 -13.83
CA ASN A 19 5.32 -9.44 -12.88
C ASN A 19 3.93 -9.07 -12.34
N VAL A 20 3.80 -9.07 -11.02
CA VAL A 20 2.56 -8.66 -10.34
C VAL A 20 2.78 -7.35 -9.61
N TYR A 21 1.82 -6.45 -9.70
CA TYR A 21 1.79 -5.27 -8.86
C TYR A 21 1.36 -5.68 -7.46
N ALA A 22 2.08 -5.20 -6.45
CA ALA A 22 1.83 -5.47 -5.06
C ALA A 22 1.59 -4.15 -4.30
N LEU A 23 0.51 -4.07 -3.53
CA LEU A 23 0.29 -3.06 -2.51
C LEU A 23 0.93 -3.54 -1.20
N THR A 24 2.03 -2.94 -0.81
CA THR A 24 2.81 -3.40 0.35
C THR A 24 2.35 -2.75 1.64
N SER A 25 1.99 -1.48 1.60
CA SER A 25 1.60 -0.76 2.81
C SER A 25 0.69 0.42 2.50
N ILE A 26 -0.01 0.87 3.54
CA ILE A 26 -0.88 2.04 3.53
C ILE A 26 -0.43 2.97 4.64
N SER A 27 -0.27 4.25 4.34
CA SER A 27 0.09 5.27 5.33
C SER A 27 -1.00 6.31 5.47
N THR A 28 -1.22 6.75 6.70
CA THR A 28 -2.20 7.79 7.06
C THR A 28 -1.58 9.18 7.00
N GLN A 29 -2.41 10.21 7.14
CA GLN A 29 -1.95 11.61 7.14
C GLN A 29 -1.08 11.98 8.34
N ASP A 30 -1.19 11.23 9.44
CA ASP A 30 -0.37 11.33 10.65
C ASP A 30 0.89 10.43 10.59
N HIS A 31 1.29 10.00 9.39
CA HIS A 31 2.52 9.22 9.13
C HIS A 31 2.57 7.83 9.79
N LYS A 32 1.42 7.27 10.17
CA LYS A 32 1.35 5.88 10.60
C LYS A 32 1.27 4.97 9.39
N THR A 33 2.22 4.05 9.28
CA THR A 33 2.27 3.08 8.17
C THR A 33 1.73 1.74 8.66
N HIS A 34 0.86 1.14 7.86
CA HIS A 34 0.23 -0.14 8.14
C HIS A 34 0.64 -1.12 7.05
N ASP A 35 1.21 -2.26 7.44
CA ASP A 35 1.66 -3.28 6.50
C ASP A 35 0.49 -4.09 5.96
N ASN A 36 0.56 -4.45 4.69
CA ASN A 36 -0.45 -5.29 4.06
C ASN A 36 0.07 -6.74 4.03
N PRO A 37 -0.63 -7.72 4.63
CA PRO A 37 -0.20 -9.12 4.69
C PRO A 37 0.19 -9.70 3.33
N GLU A 38 1.23 -10.54 3.24
CA GLU A 38 1.79 -11.03 1.97
C GLU A 38 0.74 -11.66 1.03
N ASP A 39 -0.20 -12.41 1.59
CA ASP A 39 -1.31 -13.07 0.89
C ASP A 39 -2.33 -12.09 0.32
N SER A 40 -2.40 -10.88 0.87
CA SER A 40 -3.29 -9.81 0.42
C SER A 40 -2.59 -8.76 -0.45
N GLN A 41 -1.27 -8.80 -0.64
CA GLN A 41 -0.56 -7.73 -1.36
C GLN A 41 -0.87 -7.64 -2.85
N THR A 42 -1.27 -8.73 -3.50
CA THR A 42 -1.54 -8.72 -4.94
C THR A 42 -2.67 -7.75 -5.27
N VAL A 43 -2.40 -6.71 -6.08
CA VAL A 43 -3.38 -5.64 -6.35
C VAL A 43 -4.69 -6.14 -7.00
N GLY A 44 -4.68 -7.32 -7.62
CA GLY A 44 -5.90 -7.95 -8.15
C GLY A 44 -6.97 -8.22 -7.07
N LEU A 45 -6.56 -8.33 -5.80
CA LEU A 45 -7.46 -8.46 -4.66
C LEU A 45 -8.13 -7.12 -4.29
N HIS A 46 -7.50 -6.00 -4.66
CA HIS A 46 -7.90 -4.64 -4.32
C HIS A 46 -8.83 -4.04 -5.39
N LYS A 47 -9.99 -4.66 -5.59
CA LYS A 47 -10.90 -4.42 -6.74
C LYS A 47 -11.33 -2.96 -6.90
N GLU A 48 -11.58 -2.25 -5.81
CA GLU A 48 -11.99 -0.83 -5.89
C GLU A 48 -10.79 0.09 -6.14
N LEU A 49 -9.61 -0.25 -5.61
CA LEU A 49 -8.38 0.49 -5.83
C LEU A 49 -7.93 0.47 -7.29
N ILE A 50 -8.03 -0.69 -7.96
CA ILE A 50 -7.59 -0.83 -9.35
C ILE A 50 -8.44 -0.05 -10.36
N LYS A 51 -9.68 0.31 -9.99
CA LYS A 51 -10.58 1.14 -10.80
C LYS A 51 -10.21 2.62 -10.75
N THR A 52 -9.37 3.02 -9.79
CA THR A 52 -9.06 4.44 -9.60
C THR A 52 -8.17 5.00 -10.72
N PRO A 53 -8.35 6.26 -11.14
CA PRO A 53 -7.43 6.93 -12.06
C PRO A 53 -6.00 7.01 -11.51
N ALA A 54 -5.84 7.06 -10.18
CA ALA A 54 -4.55 7.05 -9.52
C ALA A 54 -3.79 5.74 -9.80
N PHE A 55 -4.47 4.59 -9.69
CA PHE A 55 -3.84 3.30 -9.98
C PHE A 55 -3.45 3.15 -11.46
N ALA A 56 -4.26 3.66 -12.40
CA ALA A 56 -3.88 3.70 -13.81
C ALA A 56 -2.55 4.46 -14.03
N LYS A 57 -2.36 5.58 -13.33
CA LYS A 57 -1.08 6.33 -13.35
C LYS A 57 0.06 5.56 -12.69
N VAL A 58 -0.21 4.81 -11.61
CA VAL A 58 0.78 3.93 -10.96
C VAL A 58 1.27 2.87 -11.94
N LYS A 59 0.38 2.17 -12.65
CA LYS A 59 0.75 1.18 -13.68
C LYS A 59 1.65 1.77 -14.76
N ASN A 60 1.34 2.98 -15.22
CA ASN A 60 2.16 3.66 -16.23
C ASN A 60 3.53 4.12 -15.69
N SER A 61 3.66 4.28 -14.38
CA SER A 61 4.88 4.76 -13.71
C SER A 61 5.80 3.64 -13.20
N LEU A 62 5.22 2.48 -12.88
CA LEU A 62 5.90 1.27 -12.46
C LEU A 62 6.06 0.34 -13.67
N LYS A 63 7.24 0.34 -14.29
CA LYS A 63 7.54 -0.40 -15.52
C LYS A 63 8.50 -1.57 -15.33
N LYS A 64 9.23 -1.61 -14.22
CA LYS A 64 10.25 -2.61 -13.92
C LYS A 64 10.12 -3.08 -12.47
N GLY A 65 10.53 -4.32 -12.21
CA GLY A 65 10.67 -4.85 -10.85
C GLY A 65 11.53 -3.95 -9.96
N HIS A 66 11.32 -4.03 -8.65
CA HIS A 66 12.04 -3.25 -7.61
C HIS A 66 11.73 -1.75 -7.59
N GLN A 67 11.01 -1.21 -8.57
CA GLN A 67 10.51 0.16 -8.49
C GLN A 67 9.40 0.25 -7.45
N VAL A 68 9.47 1.29 -6.61
CA VAL A 68 8.44 1.60 -5.63
C VAL A 68 7.77 2.92 -6.00
N ARG A 69 6.46 2.99 -5.88
CA ARG A 69 5.69 4.23 -6.01
C ARG A 69 4.71 4.37 -4.88
N THR A 70 4.72 5.55 -4.30
CA THR A 70 3.84 5.90 -3.20
C THR A 70 2.93 7.04 -3.67
N VAL A 71 1.61 6.86 -3.56
CA VAL A 71 0.63 7.84 -4.05
C VAL A 71 -0.47 8.10 -3.04
N TRP A 72 -0.86 9.36 -2.90
CA TRP A 72 -2.03 9.74 -2.12
C TRP A 72 -3.29 9.55 -2.94
N ILE A 73 -4.29 8.86 -2.37
CA ILE A 73 -5.59 8.62 -2.98
C ILE A 73 -6.67 9.13 -2.02
N THR A 74 -7.57 9.95 -2.53
CA THR A 74 -8.76 10.38 -1.79
C THR A 74 -9.67 9.19 -1.55
N MET A 75 -10.11 8.99 -0.31
CA MET A 75 -10.98 7.89 0.07
C MET A 75 -12.41 8.14 -0.39
N THR A 76 -12.83 7.43 -1.45
CA THR A 76 -14.23 7.35 -1.85
C THR A 76 -15.00 6.44 -0.89
N PRO A 77 -16.34 6.48 -0.86
CA PRO A 77 -17.14 5.59 -0.02
C PRO A 77 -16.81 4.11 -0.21
N GLU A 78 -16.47 3.70 -1.43
CA GLU A 78 -16.08 2.33 -1.77
C GLU A 78 -14.71 1.97 -1.21
N LEU A 79 -13.74 2.88 -1.28
CA LEU A 79 -12.41 2.66 -0.69
C LEU A 79 -12.45 2.70 0.83
N LEU A 80 -13.29 3.55 1.43
CA LEU A 80 -13.46 3.58 2.89
C LEU A 80 -13.89 2.21 3.40
N LYS A 81 -14.95 1.61 2.84
CA LYS A 81 -15.42 0.27 3.23
C LYS A 81 -14.36 -0.83 3.15
N VAL A 82 -13.39 -0.68 2.24
CA VAL A 82 -12.33 -1.67 2.04
C VAL A 82 -11.17 -1.47 3.03
N TYR A 83 -10.79 -0.22 3.33
CA TYR A 83 -9.54 0.08 4.04
C TYR A 83 -9.70 0.69 5.43
N VAL A 84 -10.92 1.10 5.80
CA VAL A 84 -11.22 1.77 7.05
C VAL A 84 -12.55 1.25 7.61
N ASP A 85 -12.55 0.75 8.85
CA ASP A 85 -13.79 0.35 9.52
C ASP A 85 -14.57 1.57 10.07
N GLU A 86 -15.68 1.31 10.77
CA GLU A 86 -16.52 2.36 11.36
C GLU A 86 -15.81 3.12 12.50
N ASP A 87 -14.83 2.48 13.14
CA ASP A 87 -14.05 3.03 14.26
C ASP A 87 -12.75 3.74 13.81
N GLY A 88 -12.43 3.68 12.51
CA GLY A 88 -11.25 4.31 11.91
C GLY A 88 -10.00 3.43 11.84
N ASN A 89 -10.09 2.16 12.23
CA ASN A 89 -8.99 1.19 12.11
C ASN A 89 -8.69 0.89 10.64
N LYS A 90 -7.43 0.53 10.34
CA LYS A 90 -7.05 0.10 8.99
C LYS A 90 -7.28 -1.38 8.84
N GLN A 91 -7.99 -1.75 7.78
CA GLN A 91 -8.38 -3.12 7.52
C GLN A 91 -8.16 -3.48 6.05
N PHE A 92 -8.21 -4.78 5.77
CA PHE A 92 -8.46 -5.31 4.44
C PHE A 92 -9.12 -6.68 4.56
N GLY A 93 -10.28 -6.86 3.91
CA GLY A 93 -11.10 -8.05 4.14
C GLY A 93 -11.54 -8.13 5.60
N ASP A 94 -11.34 -9.29 6.23
CA ASP A 94 -11.74 -9.54 7.63
C ASP A 94 -10.55 -9.39 8.62
N GLN A 95 -9.51 -8.64 8.24
CA GLN A 95 -8.28 -8.49 9.01
C GLN A 95 -7.92 -7.02 9.23
N PHE A 96 -7.42 -6.71 10.43
CA PHE A 96 -6.77 -5.43 10.71
C PHE A 96 -5.34 -5.42 10.21
N LEU A 97 -4.89 -4.28 9.68
CA LEU A 97 -3.52 -4.09 9.22
C LEU A 97 -2.62 -3.71 10.40
N GLU A 98 -1.43 -4.32 10.45
CA GLU A 98 -0.45 -4.07 11.51
C GLU A 98 0.20 -2.71 11.31
N GLU A 99 0.13 -1.83 12.32
CA GLU A 99 0.89 -0.57 12.34
C GLU A 99 2.37 -0.89 12.52
N ILE A 100 3.18 -0.58 11.51
CA ILE A 100 4.62 -0.75 11.56
C ILE A 100 5.29 0.59 11.89
N GLN A 101 6.20 0.56 12.85
CA GLN A 101 7.08 1.70 13.10
C GLN A 101 8.09 1.79 11.94
N ASP A 102 8.14 2.94 11.26
CA ASP A 102 9.21 3.23 10.31
C ASP A 102 10.55 3.26 11.06
N THR A 103 11.23 2.12 11.11
CA THR A 103 12.56 1.99 11.71
C THR A 103 13.65 2.68 10.88
N GLU A 104 13.29 3.41 9.82
CA GLU A 104 14.23 4.23 9.05
C GLU A 104 14.71 5.46 9.84
N TYR A 105 14.08 5.82 10.97
CA TYR A 105 14.62 6.79 11.93
C TYR A 105 15.69 6.22 12.88
N SER A 106 15.79 4.90 13.05
CA SER A 106 16.80 4.29 13.94
C SER A 106 18.13 3.95 13.24
N LYS A 107 18.17 3.94 11.89
CA LYS A 107 19.41 3.71 11.14
C LYS A 107 20.25 4.96 10.89
N GLN A 108 19.69 6.17 10.99
CA GLN A 108 20.41 7.41 10.72
C GLN A 108 21.16 8.00 11.95
N LYS A 109 20.92 7.49 13.17
CA LYS A 109 21.66 7.93 14.37
C LYS A 109 22.92 7.11 14.70
N ASN A 110 23.13 5.95 14.07
CA ASN A 110 24.28 5.07 14.35
C ASN A 110 25.39 5.14 13.29
N LYS A 111 25.43 6.21 12.48
CA LYS A 111 26.51 6.44 11.51
C LYS A 111 27.20 7.79 11.71
N VAL A 112 27.51 8.09 12.97
CA VAL A 112 28.56 9.03 13.33
C VAL A 112 29.55 8.29 14.22
N LEU A 113 30.50 7.63 13.57
CA LEU A 113 31.84 7.33 14.07
C LEU A 113 32.80 7.58 12.91
#